data_AF-A0A0D0NHR7-F1
#
_entry.id   AF-A0A0D0NHR7-F1
#
_cell.length_a   1.000
_cell.length_b   1.000
_cell.length_c   1.000
_cell.angle_alpha   90.00
_cell.angle_beta   90.00
_cell.angle_gamma   90.00
#
_symmetry.space_group_name_H-M   'P 1'
#
loop_
_entity.id
_entity.type
_entity.pdbx_description
1 polymer ?
#
loop_
_entity_poly.entity_id
_entity_poly.type
_entity_poly.pdbx_seq_one_letter_code
_entity_poly.pdbx_strand_id
1 'polypeptide(L)'
;MTTQWHGSRTDRWVAATQIVANLGVIAALVLAGLTLEQDRRFVRGAASDELVATFHGDRLAEARGILFELWAGRDLSALAQTDLPRSTVDALVSRMIRTATVDRTAVLRAIADIASFFDGLEACLASGRCDDVELSRRLGGYALDFECIYRGQIEEMRTRMLLADLGRGLQEFAAIQGSCDRLPPPEDVSSPGADASAAAGLGGEVPGGTTTGINAAPAVPEPPATE
;
A
#
# COMPACT_ATOMS: atom_id res chain seq x y z
N MET A 1 -46.40 21.81 -66.05
CA MET A 1 -45.87 20.46 -65.76
C MET A 1 -45.44 20.44 -64.30
N THR A 2 -46.29 19.94 -63.42
CA THR A 2 -46.04 19.80 -61.98
C THR A 2 -45.73 18.33 -61.70
N THR A 3 -44.46 18.01 -61.50
CA THR A 3 -44.01 16.70 -61.03
C THR A 3 -44.39 16.55 -59.57
N GLN A 4 -45.53 15.91 -59.33
CA GLN A 4 -46.00 15.55 -58.00
C GLN A 4 -45.10 14.43 -57.46
N TRP A 5 -44.15 14.79 -56.59
CA TRP A 5 -43.28 13.85 -55.87
C TRP A 5 -44.14 13.06 -54.88
N HIS A 6 -44.65 11.91 -55.30
CA HIS A 6 -45.17 10.89 -54.39
C HIS A 6 -43.99 10.20 -53.70
N GLY A 7 -43.40 10.88 -52.71
CA GLY A 7 -42.51 10.23 -51.75
C GLY A 7 -43.29 9.10 -51.08
N SER A 8 -42.93 7.87 -51.42
CA SER A 8 -43.64 6.68 -50.99
C SER A 8 -43.47 6.52 -49.48
N ARG A 9 -44.48 5.99 -48.76
CA ARG A 9 -44.36 5.76 -47.30
C ARG A 9 -43.11 4.95 -46.97
N THR A 10 -42.68 4.08 -47.88
CA THR A 10 -41.44 3.29 -47.82
C THR A 10 -40.17 4.12 -47.73
N ASP A 11 -40.07 5.27 -48.41
CA ASP A 11 -38.86 6.13 -48.35
C ASP A 11 -38.65 6.74 -46.96
N ARG A 12 -39.74 7.09 -46.27
CA ARG A 12 -39.69 7.60 -44.88
C ARG A 12 -39.30 6.51 -43.87
N TRP A 13 -39.74 5.28 -44.09
CA TRP A 13 -39.33 4.13 -43.27
C TRP A 13 -37.86 3.80 -43.44
N VAL A 14 -37.35 3.80 -44.69
CA VAL A 14 -35.93 3.56 -44.97
C VAL A 14 -35.06 4.64 -44.32
N ALA A 15 -35.42 5.92 -44.48
CA ALA A 15 -34.69 7.03 -43.82
C ALA A 15 -34.71 6.94 -42.29
N ALA A 16 -35.85 6.59 -41.68
CA ALA A 16 -35.95 6.40 -40.23
C ALA A 16 -35.09 5.23 -39.74
N THR A 17 -35.08 4.09 -40.46
CA THR A 17 -34.23 2.95 -40.09
C THR A 17 -32.74 3.27 -40.20
N GLN A 18 -32.32 4.09 -41.16
CA GLN A 18 -30.93 4.50 -41.32
C GLN A 18 -30.47 5.44 -40.20
N ILE A 19 -31.33 6.38 -39.77
CA ILE A 19 -31.06 7.25 -38.61
C ILE A 19 -30.93 6.42 -37.33
N VAL A 20 -31.87 5.48 -37.09
CA VAL A 20 -31.83 4.59 -35.92
C VAL A 20 -30.59 3.70 -35.94
N ALA A 21 -30.20 3.17 -37.10
CA ALA A 21 -28.98 2.37 -37.24
C ALA A 21 -27.72 3.19 -36.89
N ASN A 22 -27.61 4.42 -37.39
CA ASN A 22 -26.47 5.30 -37.08
C ASN A 22 -26.42 5.68 -35.59
N LEU A 23 -27.58 5.96 -34.98
CA LEU A 23 -27.66 6.20 -33.53
C LEU A 23 -27.31 4.95 -32.72
N GLY A 24 -27.73 3.77 -33.17
CA GLY A 24 -27.36 2.49 -32.57
C GLY A 24 -25.86 2.24 -32.59
N VAL A 25 -25.18 2.57 -33.70
CA VAL A 25 -23.72 2.49 -33.81
C VAL A 25 -23.05 3.44 -32.81
N ILE A 26 -23.52 4.68 -32.69
CA ILE A 26 -22.97 5.65 -31.73
C ILE A 26 -23.17 5.15 -30.29
N ALA A 27 -24.37 4.67 -29.95
CA ALA A 27 -24.66 4.13 -28.62
C ALA A 27 -23.79 2.90 -28.30
N ALA A 28 -23.59 1.99 -29.27
CA ALA A 28 -22.72 0.83 -29.12
C ALA A 28 -21.26 1.24 -28.90
N LEU A 29 -20.76 2.26 -29.62
CA LEU A 29 -19.41 2.79 -29.42
C LEU A 29 -19.23 3.42 -28.04
N VAL A 30 -20.23 4.17 -27.55
CA VAL A 30 -20.20 4.75 -26.20
C VAL A 30 -20.18 3.63 -25.14
N LEU A 31 -21.03 2.62 -25.27
CA LEU A 31 -21.06 1.48 -24.34
C LEU A 31 -19.75 0.69 -24.37
N ALA A 32 -19.18 0.45 -25.56
CA ALA A 32 -17.88 -0.20 -25.69
C ALA A 32 -16.76 0.61 -25.02
N GLY A 33 -16.76 1.93 -25.18
CA GLY A 33 -15.82 2.83 -24.50
C GLY A 33 -15.95 2.79 -22.98
N LEU A 34 -17.18 2.82 -22.46
CA LEU A 34 -17.46 2.71 -21.02
C LEU A 34 -17.01 1.35 -20.45
N THR A 35 -17.28 0.27 -21.18
CA THR A 35 -16.89 -1.09 -20.77
C THR A 35 -15.37 -1.21 -20.70
N LEU A 36 -14.67 -0.73 -21.72
CA LEU A 36 -13.21 -0.77 -21.77
C LEU A 36 -12.55 0.07 -20.66
N GLU A 37 -13.16 1.20 -20.30
CA GLU A 37 -12.71 2.02 -19.18
C GLU A 37 -12.96 1.32 -17.82
N GLN A 38 -14.11 0.65 -17.66
CA GLN A 38 -14.39 -0.15 -16.47
C GLN A 38 -13.40 -1.31 -16.34
N ASP A 39 -13.17 -2.08 -17.40
CA ASP A 39 -12.22 -3.19 -17.41
C ASP A 39 -10.82 -2.74 -17.01
N ARG A 40 -10.36 -1.59 -17.51
CA ARG A 40 -9.06 -1.00 -17.12
C ARG A 40 -9.00 -0.71 -15.63
N ARG A 41 -10.06 -0.15 -15.03
CA ARG A 41 -10.11 0.13 -13.59
C ARG A 41 -10.10 -1.15 -12.77
N PHE A 42 -10.87 -2.17 -13.17
CA PHE A 42 -10.86 -3.47 -12.50
C PHE A 42 -9.48 -4.14 -12.56
N VAL A 43 -8.83 -4.13 -13.73
CA VAL A 43 -7.48 -4.69 -13.88
C VAL A 43 -6.47 -3.96 -13.01
N ARG A 44 -6.53 -2.62 -12.94
CA ARG A 44 -5.66 -1.82 -12.06
C ARG A 44 -5.89 -2.12 -10.58
N GLY A 45 -7.16 -2.22 -10.17
CA GLY A 45 -7.52 -2.60 -8.81
C GLY A 45 -6.94 -3.97 -8.45
N ALA A 46 -7.15 -4.98 -9.31
CA ALA A 46 -6.63 -6.33 -9.10
C ALA A 46 -5.09 -6.37 -9.00
N ALA A 47 -4.37 -5.67 -9.87
CA ALA A 47 -2.92 -5.59 -9.82
C ALA A 47 -2.42 -4.90 -8.53
N SER A 48 -3.14 -3.88 -8.06
CA SER A 48 -2.83 -3.18 -6.81
C SER A 48 -3.08 -4.08 -5.60
N ASP A 49 -4.19 -4.83 -5.59
CA ASP A 49 -4.48 -5.83 -4.55
C ASP A 49 -3.44 -6.96 -4.53
N GLU A 50 -2.93 -7.39 -5.70
CA GLU A 50 -1.84 -8.37 -5.78
C GLU A 50 -0.53 -7.85 -5.17
N LEU A 51 -0.17 -6.58 -5.42
CA LEU A 51 1.00 -5.97 -4.77
C LEU A 51 0.83 -5.87 -3.25
N VAL A 52 -0.37 -5.50 -2.78
CA VAL A 52 -0.67 -5.48 -1.35
C VAL A 52 -0.57 -6.89 -0.77
N ALA A 53 -1.14 -7.90 -1.44
CA ALA A 53 -1.02 -9.29 -1.01
C ALA A 53 0.44 -9.74 -0.96
N THR A 54 1.25 -9.34 -1.95
CA THR A 54 2.69 -9.61 -2.00
C THR A 54 3.42 -8.96 -0.83
N PHE A 55 3.09 -7.71 -0.48
CA PHE A 55 3.62 -7.02 0.69
C PHE A 55 3.34 -7.77 1.99
N HIS A 56 2.17 -8.39 2.09
CA HIS A 56 1.76 -9.21 3.23
C HIS A 56 2.22 -10.68 3.14
N GLY A 57 2.90 -11.08 2.07
CA GLY A 57 3.40 -12.44 1.89
C GLY A 57 4.59 -12.78 2.78
N ASP A 58 4.89 -14.08 2.88
CA ASP A 58 5.84 -14.65 3.85
C ASP A 58 7.22 -13.98 3.82
N ARG A 59 7.77 -13.72 2.63
CA ARG A 59 9.11 -13.11 2.49
C ARG A 59 9.18 -11.72 3.12
N LEU A 60 8.20 -10.86 2.84
CA LEU A 60 8.18 -9.50 3.37
C LEU A 60 7.67 -9.46 4.81
N ALA A 61 6.87 -10.43 5.22
CA ALA A 61 6.55 -10.64 6.63
C ALA A 61 7.80 -11.04 7.44
N GLU A 62 8.63 -11.95 6.92
CA GLU A 62 9.91 -12.35 7.53
C GLU A 62 10.88 -11.16 7.63
N ALA A 63 11.05 -10.42 6.53
CA ALA A 63 11.88 -9.21 6.52
C ALA A 63 11.42 -8.19 7.59
N ARG A 64 10.11 -7.94 7.69
CA ARG A 64 9.55 -7.09 8.74
C ARG A 64 9.77 -7.66 10.14
N GLY A 65 9.68 -8.98 10.30
CA GLY A 65 9.98 -9.67 11.57
C GLY A 65 11.42 -9.46 12.02
N ILE A 66 12.39 -9.60 11.12
CA ILE A 66 13.82 -9.34 11.40
C ILE A 66 14.03 -7.89 11.83
N LEU A 67 13.42 -6.93 11.12
CA LEU A 67 13.52 -5.52 11.47
C LEU A 67 12.80 -5.19 12.78
N PHE A 68 11.67 -5.85 13.07
CA PHE A 68 11.01 -5.72 14.35
C PHE A 68 11.91 -6.23 15.49
N GLU A 69 12.53 -7.39 15.33
CA GLU A 69 13.46 -7.96 16.32
C GLU A 69 14.67 -7.04 16.57
N LEU A 70 15.19 -6.38 15.52
CA LEU A 70 16.26 -5.38 15.65
C LEU A 70 15.88 -4.26 16.63
N TRP A 71 14.63 -3.81 16.61
CA TRP A 71 14.11 -2.74 17.46
C TRP A 71 13.50 -3.25 18.78
N ALA A 72 13.15 -4.53 18.86
CA ALA A 72 12.51 -5.12 20.01
C ALA A 72 13.36 -4.97 21.28
N GLY A 73 12.71 -4.60 22.38
CA GLY A 73 13.38 -4.40 23.68
C GLY A 73 14.24 -3.15 23.78
N ARG A 74 14.17 -2.22 22.82
CA ARG A 74 14.82 -0.91 22.90
C ARG A 74 13.83 0.15 23.37
N ASP A 75 14.21 0.89 24.40
CA ASP A 75 13.47 2.07 24.83
C ASP A 75 13.86 3.26 23.95
N LEU A 76 12.93 3.66 23.07
CA LEU A 76 13.07 4.83 22.19
C LEU A 76 12.17 5.99 22.65
N SER A 77 11.55 5.91 23.83
CA SER A 77 10.62 6.92 24.32
C SER A 77 11.24 8.32 24.44
N ALA A 78 12.53 8.38 24.79
CA ALA A 78 13.29 9.63 24.84
C ALA A 78 13.51 10.27 23.47
N LEU A 79 13.57 9.45 22.41
CA LEU A 79 13.76 9.91 21.03
C LEU A 79 12.45 10.38 20.40
N ALA A 80 11.32 9.81 20.82
CA ALA A 80 10.00 10.19 20.34
C ALA A 80 9.66 11.66 20.65
N GLN A 81 10.19 12.23 21.73
CA GLN A 81 9.85 13.60 22.16
C GLN A 81 10.75 14.68 21.54
N THR A 82 11.65 14.33 20.62
CA THR A 82 12.66 15.25 20.10
C THR A 82 12.65 15.27 18.58
N ASP A 83 12.72 16.46 17.99
CA ASP A 83 12.98 16.62 16.56
C ASP A 83 14.45 16.21 16.29
N LEU A 84 14.64 15.04 15.70
CA LEU A 84 15.97 14.47 15.45
C LEU A 84 16.44 14.81 14.03
N PRO A 85 17.65 15.38 13.88
CA PRO A 85 18.21 15.59 12.55
C PRO A 85 18.48 14.24 11.89
N ARG A 86 18.36 14.19 10.56
CA ARG A 86 18.52 12.95 9.79
C ARG A 86 19.81 12.19 10.09
N SER A 87 20.93 12.89 10.19
CA SER A 87 22.23 12.30 10.48
C SER A 87 22.28 11.55 11.82
N THR A 88 21.49 11.99 12.81
CA THR A 88 21.36 11.30 14.10
C THR A 88 20.57 10.01 13.95
N VAL A 89 19.49 10.01 13.16
CA VAL A 89 18.72 8.79 12.85
C VAL A 89 19.60 7.78 12.13
N ASP A 90 20.35 8.20 11.11
CA ASP A 90 21.25 7.31 10.37
C ASP A 90 22.36 6.72 11.25
N ALA A 91 22.96 7.54 12.12
CA ALA A 91 23.96 7.08 13.07
C ALA A 91 23.38 6.11 14.10
N LEU A 92 22.14 6.36 14.57
CA LEU A 92 21.41 5.49 15.48
C LEU A 92 21.14 4.13 14.82
N VAL A 93 20.55 4.12 13.63
CA VAL A 93 20.26 2.88 12.88
C VAL A 93 21.54 2.11 12.59
N SER A 94 22.60 2.79 12.13
CA SER A 94 23.90 2.15 11.89
C SER A 94 24.48 1.53 13.17
N ARG A 95 24.40 2.23 14.31
CA ARG A 95 24.81 1.69 15.61
C ARG A 95 23.95 0.51 16.05
N MET A 96 22.63 0.60 15.89
CA MET A 96 21.69 -0.47 16.18
C MET A 96 22.04 -1.74 15.41
N ILE A 97 22.20 -1.65 14.09
CA ILE A 97 22.59 -2.78 13.24
C ILE A 97 23.94 -3.39 13.65
N ARG A 98 24.93 -2.57 14.03
CA ARG A 98 26.25 -3.06 14.48
C ARG A 98 26.24 -3.72 15.85
N THR A 99 25.29 -3.38 16.71
CA THR A 99 25.22 -3.87 18.10
C THR A 99 24.06 -4.81 18.35
N ALA A 100 23.34 -5.18 17.29
CA ALA A 100 22.23 -6.11 17.35
C ALA A 100 22.75 -7.52 17.66
N THR A 101 21.92 -8.29 18.36
CA THR A 101 22.09 -9.75 18.52
C THR A 101 21.67 -10.48 17.25
N VAL A 102 20.76 -9.89 16.47
CA VAL A 102 20.31 -10.37 15.17
C VAL A 102 21.47 -10.29 14.16
N ASP A 103 21.59 -11.29 13.28
CA ASP A 103 22.62 -11.29 12.24
C ASP A 103 22.53 -10.04 11.36
N ARG A 104 23.66 -9.34 11.25
CA ARG A 104 23.76 -8.10 10.45
C ARG A 104 23.40 -8.33 8.98
N THR A 105 23.79 -9.49 8.42
CA THR A 105 23.51 -9.79 7.02
C THR A 105 22.02 -10.00 6.79
N ALA A 106 21.34 -10.68 7.71
CA ALA A 106 19.89 -10.83 7.71
C ALA A 106 19.18 -9.47 7.76
N VAL A 107 19.62 -8.55 8.63
CA VAL A 107 19.05 -7.20 8.71
C VAL A 107 19.23 -6.42 7.42
N LEU A 108 20.44 -6.39 6.85
CA LEU A 108 20.70 -5.66 5.60
C LEU A 108 19.89 -6.26 4.43
N ARG A 109 19.76 -7.59 4.37
CA ARG A 109 18.91 -8.27 3.39
C ARG A 109 17.44 -7.88 3.57
N ALA A 110 16.94 -7.84 4.80
CA ALA A 110 15.57 -7.43 5.08
C ALA A 110 15.30 -5.99 4.62
N ILE A 111 16.24 -5.06 4.86
CA ILE A 111 16.13 -3.68 4.36
C ILE A 111 16.09 -3.67 2.83
N ALA A 112 17.00 -4.42 2.18
CA ALA A 112 17.07 -4.49 0.73
C ALA A 112 15.81 -5.12 0.12
N ASP A 113 15.24 -6.16 0.72
CA ASP A 113 14.04 -6.85 0.24
C ASP A 113 12.82 -5.92 0.25
N ILE A 114 12.64 -5.16 1.33
CA ILE A 114 11.53 -4.20 1.44
C ILE A 114 11.75 -3.02 0.47
N ALA A 115 12.97 -2.47 0.39
CA ALA A 115 13.28 -1.40 -0.57
C ALA A 115 13.02 -1.86 -2.03
N SER A 116 13.46 -3.08 -2.38
CA SER A 116 13.25 -3.66 -3.72
C SER A 116 11.78 -3.88 -4.05
N PHE A 117 10.95 -4.21 -3.05
CA PHE A 117 9.50 -4.30 -3.25
C PHE A 117 8.93 -2.96 -3.72
N PHE A 118 9.32 -1.86 -3.08
CA PHE A 118 8.86 -0.53 -3.47
C PHE A 118 9.43 -0.06 -4.82
N ASP A 119 10.63 -0.50 -5.20
CA ASP A 119 11.13 -0.30 -6.57
C ASP A 119 10.24 -1.01 -7.60
N GLY A 120 9.76 -2.22 -7.30
CA GLY A 120 8.79 -2.93 -8.14
C GLY A 120 7.40 -2.27 -8.17
N LEU A 121 6.98 -1.69 -7.04
CA LEU A 121 5.73 -0.94 -6.94
C LEU A 121 5.76 0.31 -7.83
N GLU A 122 6.85 1.08 -7.81
CA GLU A 122 7.04 2.25 -8.68
C GLU A 122 6.90 1.85 -10.15
N ALA A 123 7.54 0.75 -10.58
CA ALA A 123 7.40 0.26 -11.94
C ALA A 123 5.95 -0.09 -12.32
N CYS A 124 5.13 -0.54 -11.36
CA CYS A 124 3.69 -0.77 -11.60
C CYS A 124 2.91 0.54 -11.77
N LEU A 125 3.22 1.55 -10.95
CA LEU A 125 2.63 2.89 -11.04
C LEU A 125 3.01 3.59 -12.35
N ALA A 126 4.30 3.62 -12.67
CA ALA A 126 4.83 4.26 -13.88
C ALA A 126 4.27 3.66 -15.18
N SER A 127 3.95 2.36 -15.17
CA SER A 127 3.31 1.68 -16.31
C SER A 127 1.79 1.88 -16.38
N GLY A 128 1.18 2.57 -15.41
CA GLY A 128 -0.27 2.77 -15.33
C GLY A 128 -1.06 1.47 -15.13
N ARG A 129 -0.39 0.43 -14.62
CA ARG A 129 -0.97 -0.89 -14.32
C ARG A 129 -1.55 -0.96 -12.92
N CYS A 130 -1.08 -0.13 -12.00
CA CYS A 130 -1.60 -0.04 -10.65
C CYS A 130 -2.36 1.26 -10.41
N ASP A 131 -3.18 1.27 -9.37
CA ASP A 131 -3.92 2.42 -8.86
C ASP A 131 -3.07 3.09 -7.77
N ASP A 132 -2.67 4.33 -8.03
CA ASP A 132 -1.80 5.12 -7.15
C ASP A 132 -2.49 5.50 -5.84
N VAL A 133 -3.77 5.85 -5.90
CA VAL A 133 -4.57 6.24 -4.73
C VAL A 133 -4.73 5.04 -3.79
N GLU A 134 -5.05 3.87 -4.32
CA GLU A 134 -5.27 2.68 -3.50
C GLU A 134 -3.98 2.20 -2.83
N LEU A 135 -2.86 2.18 -3.58
CA LEU A 135 -1.56 1.81 -3.03
C LEU A 135 -1.06 2.83 -2.01
N SER A 136 -1.22 4.13 -2.28
CA SER A 136 -0.87 5.19 -1.33
C SER A 136 -1.64 5.05 -0.02
N ARG A 137 -2.95 4.78 -0.10
CA ARG A 137 -3.80 4.58 1.08
C ARG A 137 -3.37 3.40 1.94
N ARG A 138 -2.93 2.29 1.33
CA ARG A 138 -2.60 1.05 2.05
C ARG A 138 -1.13 0.95 2.49
N LEU A 139 -0.21 1.49 1.70
CA LEU A 139 1.23 1.29 1.88
C LEU A 139 2.00 2.60 2.09
N GLY A 140 1.40 3.76 1.85
CA GLY A 140 2.07 5.06 1.87
C GLY A 140 2.70 5.38 3.23
N GLY A 141 1.94 5.26 4.31
CA GLY A 141 2.47 5.52 5.67
C GLY A 141 3.67 4.63 5.99
N TYR A 142 3.57 3.32 5.71
CA TYR A 142 4.67 2.39 5.91
C TYR A 142 5.91 2.76 5.06
N ALA A 143 5.70 3.12 3.80
CA ALA A 143 6.81 3.50 2.91
C ALA A 143 7.54 4.75 3.41
N LEU A 144 6.79 5.75 3.87
CA LEU A 144 7.34 6.97 4.47
C LEU A 144 8.15 6.65 5.71
N ASP A 145 7.57 5.92 6.68
CA ASP A 145 8.27 5.54 7.92
C ASP A 145 9.54 4.74 7.62
N PHE A 146 9.44 3.81 6.68
CA PHE A 146 10.56 2.95 6.29
C PHE A 146 11.69 3.75 5.62
N GLU A 147 11.40 4.68 4.71
CA GLU A 147 12.39 5.62 4.16
C GLU A 147 13.02 6.43 5.30
N CYS A 148 12.18 7.04 6.13
CA CYS A 148 12.57 7.93 7.21
C CYS A 148 13.49 7.24 8.22
N ILE A 149 13.35 5.93 8.41
CA ILE A 149 14.25 5.17 9.28
C ILE A 149 15.50 4.71 8.51
N TYR A 150 15.36 4.13 7.32
CA TYR A 150 16.43 3.34 6.69
C TYR A 150 17.16 3.99 5.52
N ARG A 151 16.78 5.19 5.06
CA ARG A 151 17.43 5.88 3.91
C ARG A 151 18.96 5.86 3.98
N GLY A 152 19.58 6.23 5.10
CA GLY A 152 21.04 6.23 5.20
C GLY A 152 21.68 4.85 5.00
N GLN A 153 21.01 3.77 5.44
CA GLN A 153 21.48 2.41 5.20
C GLN A 153 21.25 1.97 3.75
N ILE A 154 20.14 2.38 3.12
CA ILE A 154 19.87 2.12 1.70
C ILE A 154 20.92 2.82 0.82
N GLU A 155 21.26 4.07 1.12
CA GLU A 155 22.32 4.81 0.42
C GLU A 155 23.69 4.14 0.60
N GLU A 156 24.04 3.73 1.83
CA GLU A 156 25.27 2.99 2.11
C GLU A 156 25.35 1.68 1.30
N MET A 157 24.24 0.94 1.20
CA MET A 157 24.15 -0.27 0.37
C MET A 157 24.27 0.04 -1.12
N ARG A 158 23.60 1.08 -1.62
CA ARG A 158 23.68 1.52 -3.02
C ARG A 158 25.13 1.79 -3.43
N THR A 159 25.88 2.51 -2.58
CA THR A 159 27.30 2.80 -2.84
C THR A 159 28.20 1.58 -2.71
N ARG A 160 28.02 0.74 -1.68
CA ARG A 160 28.93 -0.39 -1.41
C ARG A 160 28.66 -1.64 -2.24
N MET A 161 27.41 -1.89 -2.58
CA MET A 161 26.98 -3.10 -3.30
C MET A 161 26.75 -2.85 -4.80
N LEU A 162 26.98 -1.63 -5.28
CA LEU A 162 26.78 -1.21 -6.68
C LEU A 162 25.35 -1.41 -7.19
N LEU A 163 24.37 -1.32 -6.27
CA LEU A 163 22.93 -1.45 -6.59
C LEU A 163 22.33 -0.08 -6.87
N ALA A 164 22.69 0.52 -8.02
CA ALA A 164 22.44 1.93 -8.34
C ALA A 164 20.97 2.38 -8.17
N ASP A 165 20.01 1.48 -8.39
CA ASP A 165 18.58 1.79 -8.38
C ASP A 165 17.88 1.39 -7.08
N LEU A 166 18.57 0.71 -6.15
CA LEU A 166 17.94 0.20 -4.92
C LEU A 166 17.32 1.32 -4.10
N GLY A 167 16.03 1.21 -3.83
CA GLY A 167 15.23 2.12 -3.00
C GLY A 167 14.90 3.45 -3.69
N ARG A 168 15.09 3.58 -5.01
CA ARG A 168 14.63 4.77 -5.73
C ARG A 168 13.10 4.84 -5.76
N GLY A 169 12.43 3.73 -6.04
CA GLY A 169 10.97 3.68 -6.06
C GLY A 169 10.38 3.88 -4.66
N LEU A 170 11.05 3.39 -3.62
CA LEU A 170 10.72 3.73 -2.23
C LEU A 170 10.76 5.24 -1.99
N GLN A 171 11.85 5.90 -2.38
CA GLN A 171 12.04 7.34 -2.17
C GLN A 171 10.97 8.15 -2.90
N GLU A 172 10.69 7.81 -4.17
CA GLU A 172 9.66 8.48 -4.97
C GLU A 172 8.26 8.27 -4.39
N PHE A 173 7.94 7.05 -3.98
CA PHE A 173 6.63 6.73 -3.40
C PHE A 173 6.44 7.37 -2.02
N ALA A 174 7.47 7.39 -1.17
CA ALA A 174 7.45 8.05 0.13
C ALA A 174 7.31 9.58 0.01
N ALA A 175 7.95 10.20 -1.00
CA ALA A 175 7.89 11.64 -1.22
C ALA A 175 6.47 12.17 -1.51
N ILE A 176 5.56 11.30 -1.99
CA ILE A 176 4.14 11.63 -2.17
C ILE A 176 3.44 11.82 -0.81
N GLN A 177 3.89 11.12 0.23
CA GLN A 177 3.27 11.10 1.55
C GLN A 177 3.82 12.17 2.49
N GLY A 178 5.07 12.59 2.29
CA GLY A 178 5.72 13.58 3.15
C GLY A 178 7.22 13.69 2.90
N SER A 179 7.93 14.37 3.80
CA SER A 179 9.39 14.47 3.77
C SER A 179 10.02 13.82 4.99
N CYS A 180 11.21 13.25 4.79
CA CYS A 180 12.02 12.61 5.84
C CYS A 180 13.22 13.48 6.26
N ASP A 181 13.12 14.80 6.07
CA ASP A 181 14.15 15.75 6.48
C ASP A 181 14.14 16.00 7.98
N ARG A 182 12.98 15.77 8.62
CA ARG A 182 12.75 15.80 10.07
C ARG A 182 11.71 14.74 10.43
N LEU A 183 11.92 13.99 11.51
CA LEU A 183 10.84 13.18 12.09
C LEU A 183 10.02 14.11 13.00
N PRO A 184 8.74 14.42 12.67
CA PRO A 184 7.90 15.14 13.60
C PRO A 184 7.71 14.31 14.88
N PRO A 185 7.57 14.95 16.06
CA PRO A 185 7.17 14.22 17.26
C PRO A 185 5.84 13.48 17.00
N PRO A 186 5.58 12.33 17.65
CA PRO A 186 4.31 11.64 17.50
C PRO A 186 3.21 12.63 17.89
N GLU A 187 2.27 12.88 16.98
CA GLU A 187 1.13 13.72 17.29
C GLU A 187 0.44 13.16 18.53
N ASP A 188 0.26 14.00 19.55
CA ASP A 188 -0.54 13.65 20.72
C ASP A 188 -1.89 13.13 20.20
N VAL A 189 -2.22 11.88 20.52
CA VAL A 189 -3.52 11.23 20.22
C VAL A 189 -4.66 11.86 21.05
N SER A 190 -4.53 13.14 21.39
CA SER A 190 -5.45 13.94 22.19
C SER A 190 -6.07 15.04 21.33
N SER A 191 -6.90 14.64 20.36
CA SER A 191 -8.01 15.46 19.89
C SER A 191 -9.14 14.58 19.33
N PRO A 192 -10.08 14.13 20.18
CA PRO A 192 -11.42 13.81 19.71
C PRO A 192 -12.14 15.13 19.39
N GLY A 193 -11.85 15.68 18.21
CA GLY A 193 -12.42 16.92 17.71
C GLY A 193 -13.62 16.67 16.81
N ALA A 194 -14.80 16.62 17.42
CA ALA A 194 -16.08 17.10 16.90
C ALA A 194 -16.45 16.78 15.44
N ASP A 195 -17.16 15.65 15.25
CA ASP A 195 -18.36 15.58 14.40
C ASP A 195 -19.09 14.24 14.65
N ALA A 196 -19.57 14.07 15.88
CA ALA A 196 -20.54 13.02 16.21
C ALA A 196 -21.81 13.70 16.75
N SER A 197 -22.59 14.27 15.83
CA SER A 197 -23.97 14.66 16.08
C SER A 197 -24.83 14.27 14.90
N ALA A 198 -25.26 13.02 14.87
CA ALA A 198 -26.54 12.62 14.30
C ALA A 198 -26.94 11.21 14.75
N ALA A 199 -28.19 11.11 15.19
CA ALA A 199 -29.01 9.91 15.37
C ALA A 199 -28.72 9.01 16.60
N ALA A 200 -29.29 9.46 17.71
CA ALA A 200 -29.94 8.59 18.67
C ALA A 200 -30.96 7.63 18.01
N GLY A 201 -31.12 6.44 18.59
CA GLY A 201 -32.40 5.72 18.53
C GLY A 201 -32.30 4.20 18.51
N LEU A 202 -32.79 3.58 19.59
CA LEU A 202 -33.17 2.18 19.78
C LEU A 202 -31.98 1.28 20.20
N GLY A 203 -31.83 0.86 21.45
CA GLY A 203 -32.85 0.40 22.40
C GLY A 203 -32.80 -1.13 22.43
N GLY A 204 -32.18 -1.70 23.47
CA GLY A 204 -32.08 -3.16 23.63
C GLY A 204 -31.22 -3.56 24.82
N GLU A 205 -31.83 -3.58 25.99
CA GLU A 205 -31.29 -4.12 27.24
C GLU A 205 -31.15 -5.66 27.22
N VAL A 206 -29.97 -6.14 27.67
CA VAL A 206 -29.75 -7.18 28.74
C VAL A 206 -30.00 -8.67 28.36
N PRO A 207 -29.42 -9.71 29.03
CA PRO A 207 -28.32 -9.83 30.02
C PRO A 207 -27.20 -10.85 29.69
N GLY A 208 -26.08 -10.74 30.41
CA GLY A 208 -25.50 -11.82 31.26
C GLY A 208 -24.97 -13.11 30.63
N GLY A 209 -23.65 -13.31 30.72
CA GLY A 209 -23.01 -14.59 30.37
C GLY A 209 -21.57 -14.72 30.88
N THR A 210 -21.47 -15.16 32.14
CA THR A 210 -20.42 -15.89 32.87
C THR A 210 -19.07 -16.19 32.20
N THR A 211 -18.02 -15.87 32.97
CA THR A 211 -16.67 -16.47 33.05
C THR A 211 -16.57 -17.96 32.72
N THR A 212 -15.48 -18.36 32.05
CA THR A 212 -14.65 -19.60 32.11
C THR A 212 -13.92 -19.67 30.75
N GLY A 213 -12.65 -20.00 30.56
CA GLY A 213 -11.64 -20.68 31.36
C GLY A 213 -10.41 -20.85 30.48
N ILE A 214 -9.28 -20.99 31.16
CA ILE A 214 -7.93 -21.22 30.66
C ILE A 214 -7.91 -22.47 29.77
N ASN A 215 -7.22 -22.42 28.62
CA ASN A 215 -6.67 -23.63 28.00
C ASN A 215 -5.22 -23.42 27.62
N ALA A 216 -4.39 -24.26 28.23
CA ALA A 216 -2.96 -24.33 28.12
C ALA A 216 -2.52 -24.91 26.76
N ALA A 217 -1.36 -24.45 26.30
CA ALA A 217 -0.66 -25.02 25.16
C ALA A 217 -0.17 -26.45 25.47
N PRO A 218 -0.23 -27.40 24.52
CA PRO A 218 0.43 -28.69 24.66
C PRO A 218 1.94 -28.55 24.46
N ALA A 219 2.70 -29.20 25.36
CA ALA A 219 4.15 -29.33 25.30
C ALA A 219 4.59 -30.14 24.07
N VAL A 220 5.61 -29.64 23.37
CA VAL A 220 6.29 -30.36 22.29
C VAL A 220 7.45 -31.16 22.90
N PRO A 221 7.55 -32.49 22.67
CA PRO A 221 8.65 -33.31 23.18
C PRO A 221 9.95 -33.09 22.41
N GLU A 222 11.07 -33.04 23.14
CA GLU A 222 12.44 -33.03 22.61
C GLU A 222 12.78 -34.32 21.83
N PRO A 223 13.54 -34.23 20.73
CA PRO A 223 14.11 -35.40 20.07
C PRO A 223 15.34 -35.95 20.84
N PRO A 224 15.57 -37.27 20.82
CA PRO A 224 16.68 -37.90 21.53
C PRO A 224 18.05 -37.56 20.93
N ALA A 225 19.04 -37.42 21.81
CA ALA A 225 20.45 -37.27 21.48
C ALA A 225 20.96 -38.52 20.72
N THR A 226 21.57 -38.29 19.56
CA THR A 226 22.38 -39.29 18.86
C THR A 226 23.81 -39.28 19.42
N GLU A 227 24.25 -40.44 19.89
CA GLU A 227 25.66 -40.80 20.15
C GLU A 227 26.54 -40.72 18.90
#